data_AF-A0A699Y9H5-F1
#
_entry.id   AF-A0A699Y9H5-F1
#
_cell.length_a   1.000
_cell.length_b   1.000
_cell.length_c   1.000
_cell.angle_alpha   90.00
_cell.angle_beta   90.00
_cell.angle_gamma   90.00
#
_symmetry.space_group_name_H-M   'P 1'
#
loop_
_entity.id
_entity.type
_entity.pdbx_description
1 polymer ?
#
loop_
_entity_poly.entity_id
_entity_poly.type
_entity_poly.pdbx_seq_one_letter_code
_entity_poly.pdbx_strand_id
1 'polypeptide(L)'
;MVAYHVHYCLTPEGYDVDFDTLETSDLEVDVPLGSLLEGEALQSVGVRMMPSDRDDVTWHLDRLQDWVRPACENLCFPQAPPSSTVQYEVSVKTSDVRGAGTDGCVYIIFVGDLGASNMVQLTPDMAGLSDGGGAMFARGAEDKLVVPAVDVGDLSHVIVRLEPAPEQGSLHSGWHLDSVEVVHPVTGMASAFNLCDWITPEASRATLVEARTWQARVEYTVVMNTSDLKGADYEGMVYLTLNGWYGSTREMLLVNKPRAKSHFFDDVFKVIGLDVGPIASVNLRVEASSERNLTWHLDSIAVSSPNQPDAACFTYAKWITTATTSDVIYKDTAMVAYKAVVYSALSSAAVSGSLFITLNSSLYGSSQEVQLVNDSGDGSNANITPFMPGQHQEFLFRASDIQCLSSLGLRLATAAGGAAGWAVDKVQLQVVDTTRSFTFAKVETLEVTAEGVVMTLGREVSLTEYQVTVKVTDTLDYADCPEPAVGFTGKVSIKLLGVDAVSEAVQLVKEDMKGAFAPCAVTTFNITAADVGAYNKMEVSISDGGNNYNWWRPERIDVVRVKTGEAASYR
;
A
#
# COMPACT_ATOMS: atom_id res chain seq x y z
N MET A 1 24.10 -17.20 12.25
CA MET A 1 23.52 -17.27 13.60
C MET A 1 24.66 -17.49 14.58
N VAL A 2 24.94 -16.53 15.46
CA VAL A 2 25.64 -16.84 16.71
C VAL A 2 24.54 -16.85 17.76
N ALA A 3 24.19 -18.04 18.25
CA ALA A 3 23.27 -18.21 19.36
C ALA A 3 24.03 -17.93 20.66
N TYR A 4 23.52 -17.06 21.50
CA TYR A 4 24.06 -16.82 22.83
C TYR A 4 23.45 -17.85 23.78
N HIS A 5 24.28 -18.70 24.38
CA HIS A 5 23.86 -19.60 25.46
C HIS A 5 24.17 -18.97 26.81
N VAL A 6 23.13 -18.60 27.55
CA VAL A 6 23.26 -18.22 28.96
C VAL A 6 23.24 -19.52 29.79
N HIS A 7 24.34 -19.82 30.48
CA HIS A 7 24.41 -20.96 31.40
C HIS A 7 24.04 -20.51 32.82
N TYR A 8 23.02 -21.14 33.41
CA TYR A 8 22.67 -20.98 34.81
C TYR A 8 23.08 -22.23 35.59
N CYS A 9 23.62 -22.07 36.80
CA CYS A 9 23.91 -23.17 37.72
C CYS A 9 22.97 -23.03 38.92
N LEU A 10 21.85 -23.76 38.93
CA LEU A 10 20.96 -23.85 40.09
C LEU A 10 21.51 -24.87 41.10
N THR A 11 21.47 -24.53 42.38
CA THR A 11 21.65 -25.49 43.49
C THR A 11 20.26 -25.96 44.00
N PRO A 12 20.13 -27.12 44.67
CA PRO A 12 19.03 -28.05 44.43
C PRO A 12 17.77 -28.00 45.33
N GLU A 13 17.42 -26.91 46.02
CA GLU A 13 16.28 -26.93 46.95
C GLU A 13 15.32 -25.76 46.72
N GLY A 14 14.02 -26.05 46.60
CA GLY A 14 12.99 -25.10 46.18
C GLY A 14 11.99 -24.77 47.29
N TYR A 15 11.57 -23.50 47.35
CA TYR A 15 10.44 -22.99 48.13
C TYR A 15 9.81 -21.74 47.45
N ASP A 16 8.78 -21.15 48.05
CA ASP A 16 7.74 -20.27 47.48
C ASP A 16 7.36 -19.17 48.53
N VAL A 17 7.70 -17.87 48.35
CA VAL A 17 7.39 -16.74 49.31
C VAL A 17 7.21 -15.33 48.64
N ASP A 18 6.46 -14.46 49.37
CA ASP A 18 5.76 -13.18 49.12
C ASP A 18 6.61 -11.85 49.11
N PHE A 19 6.13 -10.78 48.45
CA PHE A 19 6.97 -9.81 47.66
C PHE A 19 7.00 -8.31 48.03
N ASP A 20 6.56 -7.84 49.20
CA ASP A 20 6.39 -6.39 49.44
C ASP A 20 7.65 -5.60 49.91
N THR A 21 8.89 -6.13 49.90
CA THR A 21 10.00 -5.51 50.70
C THR A 21 11.49 -5.51 50.20
N LEU A 22 11.84 -5.37 48.90
CA LEU A 22 13.27 -5.35 48.47
C LEU A 22 13.79 -4.04 47.80
N GLU A 23 15.05 -3.64 48.10
CA GLU A 23 15.78 -2.43 47.62
C GLU A 23 17.01 -2.74 46.71
N THR A 24 17.52 -1.73 45.99
CA THR A 24 18.41 -1.76 44.79
C THR A 24 19.89 -2.18 44.94
N SER A 25 20.37 -2.64 46.10
CA SER A 25 21.83 -2.70 46.38
C SER A 25 22.54 -4.02 46.06
N ASP A 26 21.86 -5.07 45.59
CA ASP A 26 22.33 -6.44 45.77
C ASP A 26 22.76 -7.19 44.47
N LEU A 27 23.20 -6.49 43.41
CA LEU A 27 23.64 -7.13 42.14
C LEU A 27 24.92 -6.51 41.54
N GLU A 28 25.88 -7.34 41.10
CA GLU A 28 27.09 -6.91 40.37
C GLU A 28 27.30 -7.76 39.09
N VAL A 29 27.65 -7.12 37.97
CA VAL A 29 27.87 -7.76 36.65
C VAL A 29 29.36 -7.80 36.34
N ASP A 30 29.92 -8.99 36.16
CA ASP A 30 31.35 -9.18 35.95
C ASP A 30 31.62 -9.41 34.44
N VAL A 31 32.15 -8.39 33.76
CA VAL A 31 32.59 -8.49 32.36
C VAL A 31 34.12 -8.56 32.34
N PRO A 32 34.75 -9.63 31.82
CA PRO A 32 36.20 -9.70 31.76
C PRO A 32 36.71 -8.74 30.68
N LEU A 33 37.00 -7.49 31.06
CA LEU A 33 37.51 -6.41 30.19
C LEU A 33 38.97 -6.60 29.73
N GLY A 34 39.46 -7.84 29.63
CA GLY A 34 40.89 -8.13 29.47
C GLY A 34 41.39 -8.54 28.09
N SER A 35 40.55 -8.95 27.13
CA SER A 35 41.09 -9.59 25.91
C SER A 35 40.15 -9.69 24.69
N LEU A 36 39.39 -8.64 24.35
CA LEU A 36 38.65 -8.61 23.07
C LEU A 36 39.36 -7.65 22.11
N LEU A 37 39.85 -8.19 20.98
CA LEU A 37 40.34 -7.41 19.84
C LEU A 37 39.15 -6.96 18.99
N GLU A 38 39.25 -5.79 18.34
CA GLU A 38 38.22 -5.24 17.45
C GLU A 38 37.79 -6.28 16.40
N GLY A 39 36.49 -6.63 16.42
CA GLY A 39 35.86 -7.50 15.42
C GLY A 39 35.38 -8.88 15.91
N GLU A 40 35.62 -9.27 17.17
CA GLU A 40 35.04 -10.52 17.70
C GLU A 40 33.72 -10.29 18.46
N ALA A 41 32.72 -11.13 18.18
CA ALA A 41 31.45 -11.14 18.89
C ALA A 41 31.62 -11.73 20.29
N LEU A 42 31.22 -11.00 21.34
CA LEU A 42 31.07 -11.50 22.70
C LEU A 42 30.22 -12.79 22.66
N GLN A 43 30.73 -13.91 23.17
CA GLN A 43 29.99 -15.19 23.08
C GLN A 43 29.13 -15.48 24.32
N SER A 44 29.43 -14.90 25.49
CA SER A 44 28.70 -15.14 26.75
C SER A 44 28.90 -14.03 27.78
N VAL A 45 27.85 -13.71 28.55
CA VAL A 45 27.90 -12.84 29.75
C VAL A 45 27.51 -13.69 30.97
N GLY A 46 28.32 -13.68 32.01
CA GLY A 46 28.03 -14.36 33.28
C GLY A 46 27.58 -13.37 34.34
N VAL A 47 26.44 -13.64 34.99
CA VAL A 47 25.96 -12.87 36.15
C VAL A 47 26.13 -13.74 37.39
N ARG A 48 26.76 -13.20 38.44
CA ARG A 48 27.02 -13.92 39.70
C ARG A 48 26.30 -13.22 40.84
N MET A 49 25.43 -13.94 41.54
CA MET A 49 24.88 -13.46 42.81
C MET A 49 25.85 -13.78 43.95
N MET A 50 26.12 -12.79 44.80
CA MET A 50 26.78 -13.03 46.09
C MET A 50 25.76 -13.66 47.05
N PRO A 51 26.11 -14.70 47.83
CA PRO A 51 25.16 -15.29 48.76
C PRO A 51 24.97 -14.36 49.95
N SER A 52 23.79 -13.76 50.07
CA SER A 52 23.27 -13.18 51.31
C SER A 52 22.04 -13.97 51.78
N ASP A 53 22.29 -15.04 52.54
CA ASP A 53 21.46 -15.66 53.58
C ASP A 53 19.92 -15.72 53.45
N ARG A 54 19.31 -15.71 52.26
CA ARG A 54 17.85 -15.93 52.13
C ARG A 54 17.51 -16.75 50.89
N ASP A 55 16.98 -17.94 51.17
CA ASP A 55 16.42 -18.90 50.24
C ASP A 55 15.04 -18.40 49.75
N ASP A 56 14.94 -17.97 48.49
CA ASP A 56 13.80 -18.22 47.59
C ASP A 56 13.96 -17.51 46.25
N VAL A 57 14.07 -18.26 45.14
CA VAL A 57 14.23 -17.68 43.81
C VAL A 57 13.51 -18.50 42.74
N THR A 58 12.49 -17.91 42.10
CA THR A 58 12.03 -18.27 40.75
C THR A 58 11.84 -17.00 39.91
N TRP A 59 12.16 -17.06 38.61
CA TRP A 59 12.24 -15.90 37.69
C TRP A 59 11.13 -15.92 36.63
N HIS A 60 10.66 -14.73 36.24
CA HIS A 60 9.95 -14.50 34.98
C HIS A 60 10.92 -13.93 33.93
N LEU A 61 10.96 -14.55 32.75
CA LEU A 61 11.83 -14.20 31.61
C LEU A 61 11.56 -12.77 31.06
N ASP A 62 10.41 -12.20 31.37
CA ASP A 62 9.90 -10.96 30.76
C ASP A 62 10.53 -9.67 31.30
N ARG A 63 11.29 -9.69 32.40
CA ARG A 63 11.92 -8.48 32.98
C ARG A 63 13.45 -8.39 32.82
N LEU A 64 14.10 -9.44 32.33
CA LEU A 64 15.55 -9.40 32.03
C LEU A 64 15.85 -8.67 30.71
N GLN A 65 14.88 -8.53 29.81
CA GLN A 65 15.01 -7.71 28.60
C GLN A 65 15.21 -6.22 28.93
N ASP A 66 14.65 -5.76 30.05
CA ASP A 66 14.82 -4.37 30.49
C ASP A 66 16.18 -4.13 31.17
N TRP A 67 16.80 -5.16 31.74
CA TRP A 67 18.07 -5.06 32.48
C TRP A 67 19.30 -5.41 31.65
N VAL A 68 19.19 -6.37 30.73
CA VAL A 68 20.18 -6.55 29.66
C VAL A 68 19.84 -5.57 28.54
N ARG A 69 19.87 -4.26 28.84
CA ARG A 69 20.35 -3.32 27.85
C ARG A 69 21.81 -3.68 27.66
N PRO A 70 22.23 -4.25 26.52
CA PRO A 70 23.64 -4.41 26.30
C PRO A 70 24.23 -3.01 26.40
N ALA A 71 25.29 -2.85 27.17
CA ALA A 71 26.29 -1.81 26.93
C ALA A 71 27.01 -2.07 25.58
N CYS A 72 26.24 -2.41 24.54
CA CYS A 72 26.65 -2.53 23.16
C CYS A 72 25.84 -1.48 22.41
N GLU A 73 26.51 -0.41 22.01
CA GLU A 73 26.01 0.69 21.17
C GLU A 73 25.61 0.24 19.74
N ASN A 74 25.37 -1.06 19.55
CA ASN A 74 24.86 -1.66 18.33
C ASN A 74 23.41 -2.10 18.58
N LEU A 75 22.46 -1.21 18.28
CA LEU A 75 21.10 -1.60 17.93
C LEU A 75 21.18 -2.61 16.77
N CYS A 76 21.18 -3.90 17.09
CA CYS A 76 21.14 -4.99 16.13
C CYS A 76 19.71 -5.08 15.57
N PHE A 77 19.41 -4.29 14.54
CA PHE A 77 18.23 -4.54 13.73
C PHE A 77 18.38 -5.90 13.04
N PRO A 78 17.34 -6.74 12.99
CA PRO A 78 17.38 -7.95 12.17
C PRO A 78 17.69 -7.54 10.73
N GLN A 79 18.67 -8.21 10.10
CA GLN A 79 18.97 -7.94 8.70
C GLN A 79 17.76 -8.31 7.85
N ALA A 80 17.50 -7.49 6.82
CA ALA A 80 16.47 -7.84 5.86
C ALA A 80 16.76 -9.23 5.27
N PRO A 81 15.74 -10.08 5.08
CA PRO A 81 15.93 -11.35 4.38
C PRO A 81 16.57 -11.05 3.02
N PRO A 82 17.38 -11.96 2.45
CA PRO A 82 17.97 -11.77 1.14
C PRO A 82 16.90 -11.93 0.04
N SER A 83 15.95 -10.99 0.02
CA SER A 83 14.98 -10.72 -1.04
C SER A 83 15.51 -9.54 -1.84
N SER A 84 15.56 -9.67 -3.17
CA SER A 84 15.85 -8.63 -4.19
C SER A 84 16.65 -7.39 -3.77
N THR A 85 17.82 -7.17 -4.36
CA THR A 85 18.53 -5.88 -4.32
C THR A 85 17.79 -4.84 -5.15
N VAL A 86 17.57 -3.65 -4.58
CA VAL A 86 16.96 -2.49 -5.23
C VAL A 86 17.93 -1.31 -5.26
N GLN A 87 17.69 -0.35 -6.15
CA GLN A 87 18.51 0.85 -6.35
C GLN A 87 17.81 2.08 -5.75
N TYR A 88 18.07 2.39 -4.49
CA TYR A 88 17.48 3.57 -3.83
C TYR A 88 18.04 4.86 -4.43
N GLU A 89 17.19 5.83 -4.78
CA GLU A 89 17.66 7.16 -5.13
C GLU A 89 17.80 7.99 -3.84
N VAL A 90 19.02 8.36 -3.48
CA VAL A 90 19.33 9.10 -2.25
C VAL A 90 19.79 10.51 -2.60
N SER A 91 19.16 11.53 -2.01
CA SER A 91 19.60 12.92 -2.09
C SER A 91 20.08 13.36 -0.71
N VAL A 92 21.37 13.63 -0.57
CA VAL A 92 22.00 14.08 0.69
C VAL A 92 22.25 15.58 0.60
N LYS A 93 21.70 16.34 1.54
CA LYS A 93 21.85 17.79 1.57
C LYS A 93 22.74 18.23 2.72
N THR A 94 23.86 18.85 2.40
CA THR A 94 24.76 19.43 3.41
C THR A 94 24.37 20.89 3.67
N SER A 95 24.28 21.29 4.94
CA SER A 95 23.80 22.64 5.26
C SER A 95 24.76 23.74 4.76
N ASP A 96 24.24 24.95 4.55
CA ASP A 96 25.04 26.13 4.18
C ASP A 96 25.63 26.85 5.42
N VAL A 97 26.10 26.07 6.39
CA VAL A 97 26.78 26.60 7.59
C VAL A 97 28.30 26.56 7.36
N ARG A 98 29.03 27.53 7.92
CA ARG A 98 30.49 27.60 7.77
C ARG A 98 31.14 26.31 8.32
N GLY A 99 31.90 25.62 7.46
CA GLY A 99 32.59 24.39 7.83
C GLY A 99 31.72 23.13 7.76
N ALA A 100 30.50 23.22 7.22
CA ALA A 100 29.56 22.11 7.19
C ALA A 100 29.98 20.90 6.35
N GLY A 101 30.87 21.07 5.35
CA GLY A 101 31.26 19.99 4.45
C GLY A 101 32.30 19.05 5.05
N THR A 102 32.42 17.84 4.49
CA THR A 102 33.33 16.80 4.98
C THR A 102 34.15 16.17 3.86
N ASP A 103 35.35 15.70 4.20
CA ASP A 103 36.23 14.86 3.39
C ASP A 103 36.29 13.40 3.90
N GLY A 104 35.49 13.08 4.93
CA GLY A 104 35.40 11.75 5.51
C GLY A 104 34.60 10.76 4.66
N CYS A 105 34.67 9.48 5.05
CA CYS A 105 33.89 8.43 4.42
C CYS A 105 32.48 8.40 5.03
N VAL A 106 31.46 8.71 4.22
CA VAL A 106 30.07 8.69 4.63
C VAL A 106 29.45 7.34 4.26
N TYR A 107 28.76 6.72 5.23
CA TYR A 107 28.03 5.48 5.05
C TYR A 107 26.56 5.67 5.41
N ILE A 108 25.70 4.89 4.75
CA ILE A 108 24.28 4.83 5.05
C ILE A 108 23.84 3.39 5.33
N ILE A 109 22.91 3.23 6.26
CA ILE A 109 22.13 2.01 6.47
C ILE A 109 20.66 2.39 6.35
N PHE A 110 19.93 1.71 5.48
CA PHE A 110 18.49 1.81 5.38
C PHE A 110 17.86 0.88 6.41
N VAL A 111 16.86 1.36 7.14
CA VAL A 111 16.10 0.55 8.10
C VAL A 111 14.62 0.68 7.78
N GLY A 112 13.96 -0.47 7.62
CA GLY A 112 12.56 -0.53 7.23
C GLY A 112 11.83 -1.77 7.76
N ASP A 113 10.63 -1.99 7.20
CA ASP A 113 9.95 -3.29 7.07
C ASP A 113 10.65 -4.56 7.47
N LEU A 114 11.47 -4.90 6.49
CA LEU A 114 11.96 -6.22 6.25
C LEU A 114 13.22 -6.41 7.09
N GLY A 115 13.80 -5.31 7.58
CA GLY A 115 14.97 -5.28 8.44
C GLY A 115 15.86 -4.09 8.12
N ALA A 116 17.14 -4.21 8.49
CA ALA A 116 18.16 -3.27 8.07
C ALA A 116 18.93 -3.77 6.84
N SER A 117 19.35 -2.83 6.00
CA SER A 117 20.32 -3.09 4.95
C SER A 117 21.70 -3.35 5.52
N ASN A 118 22.62 -3.80 4.68
CA ASN A 118 24.03 -3.64 4.97
C ASN A 118 24.41 -2.15 4.97
N MET A 119 25.51 -1.84 5.64
CA MET A 119 26.14 -0.52 5.57
C MET A 119 26.75 -0.33 4.19
N VAL A 120 26.38 0.75 3.51
CA VAL A 120 26.84 1.09 2.16
C VAL A 120 27.61 2.41 2.22
N GLN A 121 28.83 2.42 1.69
CA GLN A 121 29.60 3.66 1.55
C GLN A 121 29.05 4.47 0.38
N LEU A 122 28.84 5.77 0.59
CA LEU A 122 28.40 6.69 -0.46
C LEU A 122 29.62 7.17 -1.24
N THR A 123 29.74 6.74 -2.49
CA THR A 123 30.92 6.97 -3.33
C THR A 123 30.58 7.75 -4.61
N PRO A 124 31.56 8.45 -5.23
CA PRO A 124 31.31 9.29 -6.41
C PRO A 124 30.74 8.55 -7.64
N ASP A 125 31.09 7.27 -7.81
CA ASP A 125 30.58 6.42 -8.88
C ASP A 125 29.06 6.22 -8.79
N MET A 126 28.50 6.16 -7.57
CA MET A 126 27.04 6.10 -7.34
C MET A 126 26.32 7.38 -7.74
N ALA A 127 27.04 8.51 -7.81
CA ALA A 127 26.53 9.79 -8.32
C ALA A 127 26.75 9.97 -9.83
N GLY A 128 27.25 8.93 -10.53
CA GLY A 128 27.60 9.01 -11.95
C GLY A 128 28.81 9.91 -12.24
N LEU A 129 29.62 10.21 -11.21
CA LEU A 129 30.84 11.00 -11.34
C LEU A 129 32.01 10.05 -11.66
N SER A 130 32.86 10.44 -12.62
CA SER A 130 34.09 9.72 -12.95
C SER A 130 35.23 10.09 -11.99
N ASP A 131 36.27 9.26 -11.89
CA ASP A 131 37.47 9.54 -11.08
C ASP A 131 37.99 10.97 -11.34
N GLY A 132 37.85 11.85 -10.35
CA GLY A 132 38.20 13.27 -10.43
C GLY A 132 37.01 14.25 -10.46
N GLY A 133 35.76 13.78 -10.42
CA GLY A 133 34.56 14.60 -10.41
C GLY A 133 34.11 15.03 -9.01
N GLY A 134 34.43 16.26 -8.61
CA GLY A 134 33.77 17.00 -7.51
C GLY A 134 34.02 16.51 -6.08
N ALA A 135 34.12 17.43 -5.12
CA ALA A 135 34.05 17.09 -3.70
C ALA A 135 32.59 16.85 -3.31
N MET A 136 32.25 15.61 -2.94
CA MET A 136 30.94 15.26 -2.41
C MET A 136 30.75 15.83 -1.00
N PHE A 137 29.51 16.03 -0.58
CA PHE A 137 29.16 16.52 0.76
C PHE A 137 29.78 17.90 1.05
N ALA A 138 29.94 18.71 0.02
CA ALA A 138 30.43 20.09 0.16
C ALA A 138 29.36 20.96 0.83
N ARG A 139 29.80 22.00 1.55
CA ARG A 139 28.90 22.98 2.18
C ARG A 139 27.86 23.49 1.17
N GLY A 140 26.58 23.42 1.54
CA GLY A 140 25.46 23.89 0.73
C GLY A 140 25.16 23.06 -0.52
N ALA A 141 25.83 21.92 -0.71
CA ALA A 141 25.60 21.01 -1.83
C ALA A 141 24.46 20.03 -1.53
N GLU A 142 23.81 19.60 -2.61
CA GLU A 142 22.87 18.48 -2.63
C GLU A 142 23.46 17.41 -3.57
N ASP A 143 23.85 16.28 -2.99
CA ASP A 143 24.48 15.16 -3.70
C ASP A 143 23.42 14.07 -3.97
N LYS A 144 23.24 13.68 -5.24
CA LYS A 144 22.27 12.67 -5.66
C LYS A 144 22.97 11.39 -6.06
N LEU A 145 22.56 10.27 -5.44
CA LEU A 145 23.21 8.98 -5.58
C LEU A 145 22.19 7.88 -5.86
N VAL A 146 22.59 6.88 -6.63
CA VAL A 146 21.83 5.64 -6.79
C VAL A 146 22.51 4.55 -5.97
N VAL A 147 21.92 4.18 -4.83
CA VAL A 147 22.53 3.32 -3.82
C VAL A 147 21.93 1.91 -3.89
N PRO A 148 22.68 0.89 -4.36
CA PRO A 148 22.21 -0.49 -4.37
C PRO A 148 22.24 -1.08 -2.95
N ALA A 149 21.10 -1.55 -2.47
CA ALA A 149 20.96 -2.21 -1.18
C ALA A 149 19.90 -3.32 -1.24
N VAL A 150 19.90 -4.22 -0.26
CA VAL A 150 18.77 -5.15 -0.06
C VAL A 150 17.49 -4.34 0.15
N ASP A 151 16.39 -4.81 -0.40
CA ASP A 151 15.09 -4.20 -0.18
C ASP A 151 14.71 -4.30 1.30
N VAL A 152 14.64 -3.14 1.98
CA VAL A 152 14.24 -3.05 3.38
C VAL A 152 12.73 -2.81 3.54
N GLY A 153 11.99 -2.75 2.43
CA GLY A 153 10.58 -2.36 2.40
C GLY A 153 10.42 -0.85 2.55
N ASP A 154 9.36 -0.44 3.24
CA ASP A 154 9.12 0.97 3.54
C ASP A 154 10.17 1.44 4.54
N LEU A 155 10.72 2.63 4.32
CA LEU A 155 11.77 3.17 5.19
C LEU A 155 11.14 3.74 6.47
N SER A 156 11.72 3.43 7.63
CA SER A 156 11.34 4.10 8.89
C SER A 156 12.41 5.09 9.33
N HIS A 157 13.67 4.70 9.24
CA HIS A 157 14.83 5.49 9.65
C HIS A 157 16.01 5.21 8.73
N VAL A 158 16.93 6.16 8.65
CA VAL A 158 18.25 5.94 8.06
C VAL A 158 19.31 6.19 9.11
N ILE A 159 20.36 5.38 9.08
CA ILE A 159 21.53 5.61 9.91
C ILE A 159 22.63 6.12 9.01
N VAL A 160 23.15 7.29 9.35
CA VAL A 160 24.27 7.90 8.65
C VAL A 160 25.49 7.85 9.55
N ARG A 161 26.60 7.33 9.02
CA ARG A 161 27.87 7.20 9.75
C ARG A 161 28.96 7.96 9.02
N LEU A 162 29.76 8.70 9.78
CA LEU A 162 30.94 9.40 9.30
C LEU A 162 32.19 8.72 9.87
N GLU A 163 33.09 8.31 9.00
CA GLU A 163 34.44 7.89 9.39
C GLU A 163 35.48 8.91 8.93
N PRO A 164 36.50 9.20 9.76
CA PRO A 164 37.56 10.13 9.39
C PRO A 164 38.28 9.70 8.10
N ALA A 165 38.73 10.68 7.31
CA ALA A 165 39.56 10.40 6.15
C ALA A 165 40.86 9.65 6.57
N PRO A 166 41.32 8.66 5.78
CA PRO A 166 42.50 7.86 6.11
C PRO A 166 43.83 8.63 6.10
N GLU A 167 43.88 9.84 5.54
CA GLU A 167 45.07 10.70 5.57
C GLU A 167 45.07 11.62 6.80
N GLN A 168 46.14 11.55 7.60
CA GLN A 168 46.31 12.36 8.82
C GLN A 168 46.29 13.86 8.51
N GLY A 169 45.28 14.59 9.00
CA GLY A 169 45.29 16.05 9.05
C GLY A 169 44.07 16.79 8.49
N SER A 170 42.93 16.13 8.26
CA SER A 170 41.68 16.81 7.90
C SER A 170 41.27 17.83 8.99
N LEU A 171 41.14 19.10 8.57
CA LEU A 171 40.66 20.21 9.40
C LEU A 171 39.12 20.24 9.53
N HIS A 172 38.40 19.30 8.92
CA HIS A 172 36.94 19.27 8.81
C HIS A 172 36.38 17.97 9.42
N SER A 173 36.69 17.75 10.70
CA SER A 173 36.37 16.49 11.37
C SER A 173 34.86 16.28 11.63
N GLY A 174 34.06 17.33 11.55
CA GLY A 174 32.59 17.27 11.67
C GLY A 174 31.91 17.58 10.35
N TRP A 175 30.76 16.94 10.11
CA TRP A 175 29.90 17.16 8.96
C TRP A 175 28.55 17.68 9.45
N HIS A 176 28.06 18.80 8.91
CA HIS A 176 26.73 19.30 9.25
C HIS A 176 25.71 18.89 8.19
N LEU A 177 24.94 17.87 8.49
CA LEU A 177 23.92 17.30 7.60
C LEU A 177 22.59 18.03 7.79
N ASP A 178 22.03 18.55 6.71
CA ASP A 178 20.71 19.20 6.67
C ASP A 178 19.62 18.12 6.69
N SER A 179 19.58 17.33 5.63
CA SER A 179 18.58 16.29 5.40
C SER A 179 19.06 15.22 4.44
N VAL A 180 18.42 14.05 4.51
CA VAL A 180 18.53 12.96 3.53
C VAL A 180 17.13 12.71 2.99
N GLU A 181 16.97 12.66 1.67
CA GLU A 181 15.76 12.18 1.01
C GLU A 181 16.07 10.86 0.33
N VAL A 182 15.19 9.87 0.48
CA VAL A 182 15.34 8.55 -0.13
C VAL A 182 14.08 8.21 -0.90
N VAL A 183 14.23 7.84 -2.17
CA VAL A 183 13.15 7.35 -3.02
C VAL A 183 13.30 5.86 -3.22
N HIS A 184 12.27 5.11 -2.87
CA HIS A 184 12.19 3.68 -3.14
C HIS A 184 11.85 3.45 -4.61
N PRO A 185 12.68 2.71 -5.40
CA PRO A 185 12.52 2.63 -6.86
C PRO A 185 11.30 1.83 -7.30
N VAL A 186 10.86 0.85 -6.51
CA VAL A 186 9.68 0.02 -6.85
C VAL A 186 8.36 0.70 -6.48
N THR A 187 8.25 1.25 -5.27
CA THR A 187 7.01 1.85 -4.76
C THR A 187 6.86 3.33 -5.13
N GLY A 188 7.94 4.01 -5.53
CA GLY A 188 7.94 5.44 -5.76
C GLY A 188 7.73 6.28 -4.50
N MET A 189 7.82 5.69 -3.31
CA MET A 189 7.69 6.42 -2.05
C MET A 189 8.96 7.26 -1.82
N ALA A 190 8.79 8.55 -1.54
CA ALA A 190 9.86 9.45 -1.14
C ALA A 190 9.76 9.74 0.37
N SER A 191 10.83 9.45 1.08
CA SER A 191 10.96 9.62 2.53
C SER A 191 12.02 10.67 2.82
N ALA A 192 11.68 11.69 3.62
CA ALA A 192 12.63 12.70 4.08
C ALA A 192 13.00 12.52 5.54
N PHE A 193 14.29 12.64 5.79
CA PHE A 193 14.95 12.48 7.08
C PHE A 193 15.72 13.77 7.38
N ASN A 194 15.30 14.52 8.40
CA ASN A 194 15.95 15.79 8.76
C ASN A 194 16.89 15.55 9.95
N LEU A 195 18.09 16.14 9.91
CA LEU A 195 18.99 16.19 11.07
C LEU A 195 19.22 17.62 11.52
N CYS A 196 19.64 18.48 10.58
CA CYS A 196 20.03 19.87 10.83
C CYS A 196 21.06 20.02 11.98
N ASP A 197 22.01 19.08 12.09
CA ASP A 197 23.02 19.08 13.16
C ASP A 197 24.36 18.44 12.70
N TRP A 198 25.39 18.56 13.54
CA TRP A 198 26.73 18.03 13.31
C TRP A 198 26.85 16.54 13.64
N ILE A 199 27.38 15.77 12.69
CA ILE A 199 27.96 14.43 12.90
C ILE A 199 29.46 14.64 13.13
N THR A 200 29.94 14.34 14.34
CA THR A 200 31.35 14.55 14.73
C THR A 200 32.09 13.22 14.81
N PRO A 201 33.43 13.19 14.89
CA PRO A 201 34.16 11.94 15.08
C PRO A 201 33.81 11.24 16.40
N GLU A 202 33.49 12.02 17.45
CA GLU A 202 33.06 11.50 18.74
C GLU A 202 31.64 10.91 18.65
N ALA A 203 30.75 11.59 17.92
CA ALA A 203 29.41 11.12 17.58
C ALA A 203 29.37 10.69 16.11
N SER A 204 30.14 9.66 15.77
CA SER A 204 30.38 9.18 14.39
C SER A 204 29.14 8.65 13.66
N ARG A 205 27.98 8.65 14.31
CA ARG A 205 26.72 8.07 13.82
C ARG A 205 25.54 8.95 14.22
N ALA A 206 24.65 9.20 13.26
CA ALA A 206 23.33 9.78 13.48
C ALA A 206 22.25 8.81 13.00
N THR A 207 21.20 8.62 13.81
CA THR A 207 19.99 7.90 13.39
C THR A 207 18.94 8.95 13.08
N LEU A 208 18.56 9.07 11.82
CA LEU A 208 17.56 10.03 11.37
C LEU A 208 16.23 9.32 11.18
N VAL A 209 15.22 9.84 11.86
CA VAL A 209 13.84 9.37 11.76
C VAL A 209 13.15 10.05 10.59
N GLU A 210 12.27 9.32 9.92
CA GLU A 210 11.44 9.85 8.85
C GLU A 210 10.58 11.02 9.35
N ALA A 211 10.85 12.22 8.82
CA ALA A 211 10.11 13.43 9.13
C ALA A 211 8.80 13.50 8.32
N ARG A 212 8.85 13.09 7.05
CA ARG A 212 7.71 13.15 6.13
C ARG A 212 7.86 12.14 5.00
N THR A 213 6.78 11.43 4.71
CA THR A 213 6.61 10.62 3.48
C THR A 213 5.69 11.32 2.50
N TRP A 214 6.00 11.17 1.23
CA TRP A 214 5.09 11.52 0.14
C TRP A 214 5.34 10.63 -1.07
N GLN A 215 4.33 10.47 -1.91
CA GLN A 215 4.52 9.82 -3.20
C GLN A 215 5.40 10.69 -4.08
N ALA A 216 6.49 10.12 -4.61
CA ALA A 216 7.33 10.80 -5.57
C ALA A 216 6.50 11.22 -6.78
N ARG A 217 6.94 12.28 -7.47
CA ARG A 217 6.36 12.63 -8.75
C ARG A 217 7.11 11.91 -9.85
N VAL A 218 6.39 11.17 -10.67
CA VAL A 218 6.96 10.43 -11.80
C VAL A 218 6.44 11.00 -13.12
N GLU A 219 7.24 10.83 -14.17
CA GLU A 219 6.82 11.15 -15.54
C GLU A 219 6.04 9.96 -16.11
N TYR A 220 4.74 10.12 -16.27
CA TYR A 220 3.89 9.15 -16.97
C TYR A 220 3.98 9.35 -18.47
N THR A 221 4.07 8.24 -19.19
CA THR A 221 3.83 8.19 -20.64
C THR A 221 2.39 7.76 -20.88
N VAL A 222 1.61 8.63 -21.52
CA VAL A 222 0.20 8.40 -21.82
C VAL A 222 0.07 8.31 -23.33
N VAL A 223 -0.35 7.15 -23.83
CA VAL A 223 -0.64 6.91 -25.25
C VAL A 223 -2.16 6.93 -25.42
N MET A 224 -2.67 7.77 -26.31
CA MET A 224 -4.09 7.87 -26.63
C MET A 224 -4.33 7.56 -28.10
N ASN A 225 -5.22 6.61 -28.36
CA ASN A 225 -5.59 6.21 -29.71
C ASN A 225 -7.00 6.72 -30.03
N THR A 226 -7.12 7.58 -31.04
CA THR A 226 -8.42 8.01 -31.58
C THR A 226 -8.88 7.01 -32.63
N SER A 227 -10.20 6.77 -32.72
CA SER A 227 -10.71 5.82 -33.73
C SER A 227 -10.58 6.35 -35.17
N ASP A 228 -10.71 5.45 -36.13
CA ASP A 228 -10.74 5.76 -37.57
C ASP A 228 -12.12 6.23 -38.07
N LEU A 229 -13.07 6.45 -37.17
CA LEU A 229 -14.41 6.91 -37.51
C LEU A 229 -14.36 8.34 -38.08
N LYS A 230 -15.27 8.64 -39.00
CA LYS A 230 -15.36 9.96 -39.61
C LYS A 230 -15.72 11.02 -38.56
N GLY A 231 -14.82 12.00 -38.38
CA GLY A 231 -15.00 13.06 -37.38
C GLY A 231 -14.69 12.62 -35.96
N ALA A 232 -13.94 11.52 -35.80
CA ALA A 232 -13.47 11.06 -34.50
C ALA A 232 -12.46 12.00 -33.86
N ASP A 233 -11.84 12.92 -34.61
CA ASP A 233 -10.82 13.84 -34.12
C ASP A 233 -11.40 14.88 -33.18
N TYR A 234 -10.57 15.30 -32.23
CA TYR A 234 -10.95 16.32 -31.25
C TYR A 234 -9.98 17.48 -31.27
N GLU A 235 -10.53 18.68 -31.10
CA GLU A 235 -9.80 19.93 -30.97
C GLU A 235 -10.28 20.64 -29.69
N GLY A 236 -9.47 20.57 -28.64
CA GLY A 236 -9.80 21.11 -27.33
C GLY A 236 -8.75 20.77 -26.29
N MET A 237 -9.01 21.17 -25.05
CA MET A 237 -8.16 20.80 -23.92
C MET A 237 -8.64 19.46 -23.36
N VAL A 238 -7.70 18.53 -23.20
CA VAL A 238 -7.96 17.23 -22.56
C VAL A 238 -7.18 17.18 -21.27
N TYR A 239 -7.90 16.90 -20.20
CA TYR A 239 -7.37 16.75 -18.87
C TYR A 239 -7.49 15.29 -18.43
N LEU A 240 -6.44 14.81 -17.76
CA LEU A 240 -6.31 13.45 -17.30
C LEU A 240 -6.09 13.43 -15.79
N THR A 241 -6.86 12.60 -15.09
CA THR A 241 -6.59 12.23 -13.70
C THR A 241 -6.38 10.72 -13.64
N LEU A 242 -5.25 10.29 -13.08
CA LEU A 242 -4.96 8.87 -12.88
C LEU A 242 -5.38 8.49 -11.47
N ASN A 243 -6.14 7.40 -11.33
CA ASN A 243 -6.52 6.83 -10.04
C ASN A 243 -5.86 5.47 -9.90
N GLY A 244 -4.97 5.35 -8.92
CA GLY A 244 -4.28 4.11 -8.59
C GLY A 244 -4.40 3.79 -7.11
N TRP A 245 -3.65 2.78 -6.68
CA TRP A 245 -3.74 2.26 -5.32
C TRP A 245 -3.21 3.24 -4.27
N TYR A 246 -2.19 4.03 -4.61
CA TYR A 246 -1.59 4.99 -3.70
C TYR A 246 -2.37 6.30 -3.65
N GLY A 247 -3.30 6.52 -4.58
CA GLY A 247 -4.18 7.67 -4.58
C GLY A 247 -4.50 8.13 -5.98
N SER A 248 -4.79 9.43 -6.11
CA SER A 248 -5.08 10.04 -7.39
C SER A 248 -4.07 11.14 -7.68
N THR A 249 -3.72 11.29 -8.95
CA THR A 249 -3.02 12.52 -9.36
C THR A 249 -3.94 13.71 -9.21
N ARG A 250 -3.37 14.91 -9.22
CA ARG A 250 -4.16 16.09 -9.62
C ARG A 250 -4.60 15.94 -11.08
N GLU A 251 -5.54 16.78 -11.49
CA GLU A 251 -5.87 16.90 -12.90
C GLU A 251 -4.67 17.43 -13.70
N MET A 252 -4.29 16.72 -14.76
CA MET A 252 -3.13 17.00 -15.60
C MET A 252 -3.59 17.35 -17.01
N LEU A 253 -3.22 18.53 -17.49
CA LEU A 253 -3.48 18.92 -18.87
C LEU A 253 -2.53 18.16 -19.81
N LEU A 254 -3.11 17.50 -20.82
CA LEU A 254 -2.35 16.83 -21.86
C LEU A 254 -1.91 17.85 -22.91
N VAL A 255 -0.65 18.27 -22.82
CA VAL A 255 -0.04 19.22 -23.75
C VAL A 255 1.00 18.51 -24.60
N ASN A 256 0.81 18.52 -25.92
CA ASN A 256 1.83 18.09 -26.85
C ASN A 256 2.87 19.23 -27.02
N LYS A 257 4.15 18.99 -26.74
CA LYS A 257 5.24 19.97 -27.01
C LYS A 257 5.50 20.02 -28.53
N PRO A 258 5.88 21.20 -29.07
CA PRO A 258 5.17 21.86 -30.15
C PRO A 258 5.21 21.10 -31.49
N ARG A 259 4.14 20.37 -31.80
CA ARG A 259 3.61 20.32 -33.17
C ARG A 259 2.39 21.21 -33.22
N ALA A 260 2.38 22.11 -34.20
CA ALA A 260 1.30 23.08 -34.46
C ALA A 260 0.05 22.42 -35.07
N LYS A 261 -0.45 21.33 -34.45
CA LYS A 261 -1.71 20.69 -34.80
C LYS A 261 -2.40 20.20 -33.54
N SER A 262 -3.61 20.70 -33.33
CA SER A 262 -4.52 20.52 -32.20
C SER A 262 -5.43 19.29 -32.37
N HIS A 263 -5.03 18.29 -33.15
CA HIS A 263 -5.87 17.13 -33.46
C HIS A 263 -5.36 15.89 -32.74
N PHE A 264 -6.19 15.28 -31.89
CA PHE A 264 -5.92 13.97 -31.28
C PHE A 264 -6.14 12.87 -32.31
N PHE A 265 -5.08 12.21 -32.78
CA PHE A 265 -5.18 11.11 -33.75
C PHE A 265 -4.52 9.81 -33.24
N ASP A 266 -3.29 9.90 -32.74
CA ASP A 266 -2.56 8.84 -32.00
C ASP A 266 -1.39 9.55 -31.31
N ASP A 267 -1.60 10.06 -30.10
CA ASP A 267 -0.66 10.96 -29.44
C ASP A 267 -0.05 10.34 -28.19
N VAL A 268 1.24 10.62 -28.02
CA VAL A 268 2.01 10.26 -26.82
C VAL A 268 2.26 11.52 -26.02
N PHE A 269 1.73 11.55 -24.80
CA PHE A 269 1.89 12.64 -23.86
C PHE A 269 2.82 12.23 -22.72
N LYS A 270 3.62 13.19 -22.26
CA LYS A 270 4.43 13.06 -21.06
C LYS A 270 3.89 14.00 -20.01
N VAL A 271 3.43 13.46 -18.89
CA VAL A 271 2.86 14.24 -17.79
C VAL A 271 3.49 13.87 -16.47
N ILE A 272 3.69 14.86 -15.60
CA ILE A 272 4.29 14.67 -14.29
C ILE A 272 3.18 14.73 -13.24
N GLY A 273 2.99 13.61 -12.54
CA GLY A 273 2.00 13.44 -11.49
C GLY A 273 2.58 12.69 -10.29
N LEU A 274 1.83 12.61 -9.19
CA LEU A 274 2.18 11.71 -8.08
C LEU A 274 2.23 10.26 -8.59
N ASP A 275 3.13 9.45 -8.05
CA ASP A 275 3.08 8.00 -8.27
C ASP A 275 1.83 7.43 -7.59
N VAL A 276 0.87 7.00 -8.40
CA VAL A 276 -0.39 6.43 -7.92
C VAL A 276 -0.29 4.91 -7.75
N GLY A 277 0.86 4.31 -8.04
CA GLY A 277 1.00 2.85 -8.07
C GLY A 277 0.10 2.24 -9.14
N PRO A 278 -0.37 0.98 -8.96
CA PRO A 278 -1.14 0.30 -9.99
C PRO A 278 -2.39 1.08 -10.38
N ILE A 279 -2.42 1.55 -11.63
CA ILE A 279 -3.51 2.39 -12.13
C ILE A 279 -4.75 1.53 -12.32
N ALA A 280 -5.85 1.90 -11.66
CA ALA A 280 -7.13 1.21 -11.68
C ALA A 280 -8.12 1.86 -12.66
N SER A 281 -8.10 3.20 -12.73
CA SER A 281 -8.94 3.97 -13.64
C SER A 281 -8.28 5.28 -14.06
N VAL A 282 -8.78 5.82 -15.16
CA VAL A 282 -8.45 7.15 -15.65
C VAL A 282 -9.72 7.96 -15.76
N ASN A 283 -9.69 9.20 -15.29
CA ASN A 283 -10.76 10.17 -15.53
C ASN A 283 -10.30 11.12 -16.63
N LEU A 284 -11.08 11.21 -17.70
CA LEU A 284 -10.89 12.16 -18.78
C LEU A 284 -11.90 13.27 -18.65
N ARG A 285 -11.42 14.51 -18.70
CA ARG A 285 -12.25 15.70 -18.84
C ARG A 285 -11.88 16.43 -20.13
N VAL A 286 -12.88 16.77 -20.93
CA VAL A 286 -12.69 17.48 -22.20
C VAL A 286 -13.32 18.87 -22.13
N GLU A 287 -12.63 19.85 -22.71
CA GLU A 287 -13.08 21.24 -22.72
C GLU A 287 -12.89 21.83 -24.12
N ALA A 288 -13.99 22.27 -24.72
CA ALA A 288 -14.00 22.80 -26.07
C ALA A 288 -13.19 24.10 -26.15
N SER A 289 -12.26 24.20 -27.10
CA SER A 289 -11.61 25.47 -27.43
C SER A 289 -12.42 26.31 -28.43
N SER A 290 -13.41 25.72 -29.11
CA SER A 290 -14.30 26.41 -30.07
C SER A 290 -15.66 25.72 -30.20
N GLU A 291 -16.63 26.34 -30.88
CA GLU A 291 -17.96 25.76 -31.15
C GLU A 291 -17.96 24.65 -32.22
N ARG A 292 -16.80 24.30 -32.80
CA ARG A 292 -16.65 23.20 -33.78
C ARG A 292 -15.98 22.00 -33.10
N ASN A 293 -16.38 20.79 -33.50
CA ASN A 293 -15.86 19.49 -33.01
C ASN A 293 -16.05 19.27 -31.49
N LEU A 294 -17.29 19.36 -31.03
CA LEU A 294 -17.70 19.12 -29.64
C LEU A 294 -17.67 17.65 -29.20
N THR A 295 -17.21 16.74 -30.07
CA THR A 295 -17.28 15.30 -29.88
C THR A 295 -15.96 14.65 -30.27
N TRP A 296 -15.44 13.78 -29.40
CA TRP A 296 -14.21 13.01 -29.61
C TRP A 296 -14.55 11.53 -29.57
N HIS A 297 -14.11 10.72 -30.53
CA HIS A 297 -14.21 9.27 -30.41
C HIS A 297 -12.87 8.65 -30.05
N LEU A 298 -12.67 8.43 -28.75
CA LEU A 298 -11.47 7.78 -28.23
C LEU A 298 -11.65 6.26 -28.26
N ASP A 299 -10.67 5.56 -28.82
CA ASP A 299 -10.68 4.09 -28.86
C ASP A 299 -10.08 3.51 -27.58
N SER A 300 -8.84 3.86 -27.26
CA SER A 300 -8.13 3.34 -26.09
C SER A 300 -7.10 4.31 -25.52
N ILE A 301 -6.78 4.14 -24.24
CA ILE A 301 -5.65 4.79 -23.55
C ILE A 301 -4.71 3.72 -23.04
N ALA A 302 -3.41 3.96 -23.13
CA ALA A 302 -2.40 3.19 -22.41
C ALA A 302 -1.52 4.13 -21.57
N VAL A 303 -1.32 3.80 -20.29
CA VAL A 303 -0.52 4.62 -19.36
C VAL A 303 0.59 3.78 -18.75
N SER A 304 1.83 4.27 -18.78
CA SER A 304 2.97 3.66 -18.10
C SER A 304 3.78 4.69 -17.30
N SER A 305 4.53 4.23 -16.31
CA SER A 305 5.45 5.03 -15.51
C SER A 305 6.81 4.30 -15.38
N PRO A 306 7.88 4.96 -14.91
CA PRO A 306 9.16 4.29 -14.67
C PRO A 306 9.06 3.12 -13.68
N ASN A 307 8.17 3.25 -12.70
CA ASN A 307 7.93 2.25 -11.66
C ASN A 307 6.94 1.16 -12.14
N GLN A 308 6.19 1.43 -13.22
CA GLN A 308 5.22 0.53 -13.84
C GLN A 308 5.41 0.50 -15.36
N PRO A 309 6.43 -0.22 -15.84
CA PRO A 309 6.78 -0.22 -17.26
C PRO A 309 5.71 -0.92 -18.12
N ASP A 310 4.98 -1.88 -17.54
CA ASP A 310 3.85 -2.53 -18.18
C ASP A 310 2.67 -1.55 -18.26
N ALA A 311 2.32 -1.14 -19.48
CA ALA A 311 1.28 -0.15 -19.70
C ALA A 311 -0.09 -0.67 -19.20
N ALA A 312 -0.76 0.12 -18.37
CA ALA A 312 -2.16 -0.07 -18.04
C ALA A 312 -3.01 0.37 -19.25
N CYS A 313 -3.73 -0.58 -19.85
CA CYS A 313 -4.61 -0.32 -20.99
C CYS A 313 -6.05 -0.06 -20.54
N PHE A 314 -6.74 0.82 -21.25
CA PHE A 314 -8.11 1.25 -21.01
C PHE A 314 -8.85 1.31 -22.34
N THR A 315 -9.82 0.45 -22.57
CA THR A 315 -10.67 0.49 -23.76
C THR A 315 -11.89 1.38 -23.49
N TYR A 316 -12.15 2.34 -24.37
CA TYR A 316 -13.31 3.24 -24.28
C TYR A 316 -14.30 3.02 -25.43
N ALA A 317 -13.82 3.08 -26.67
CA ALA A 317 -14.58 2.87 -27.91
C ALA A 317 -15.94 3.61 -27.96
N LYS A 318 -15.99 4.84 -27.43
CA LYS A 318 -17.21 5.65 -27.30
C LYS A 318 -16.94 7.11 -27.66
N TRP A 319 -18.02 7.84 -27.94
CA TRP A 319 -17.99 9.29 -28.14
C TRP A 319 -18.02 10.04 -26.80
N ILE A 320 -16.98 10.84 -26.53
CA ILE A 320 -16.96 11.84 -25.46
C ILE A 320 -17.52 13.14 -26.04
N THR A 321 -18.45 13.77 -25.35
CA THR A 321 -19.01 15.06 -25.78
C THR A 321 -18.70 16.13 -24.75
N THR A 322 -18.57 17.38 -25.17
CA THR A 322 -18.33 18.51 -24.24
C THR A 322 -19.52 18.78 -23.31
N ALA A 323 -20.68 18.14 -23.52
CA ALA A 323 -21.80 18.14 -22.59
C ALA A 323 -21.61 17.13 -21.44
N THR A 324 -20.95 15.99 -21.72
CA THR A 324 -20.46 15.03 -20.73
C THR A 324 -19.04 15.44 -20.34
N THR A 325 -18.93 16.49 -19.54
CA THR A 325 -17.65 17.17 -19.28
C THR A 325 -16.53 16.22 -18.85
N SER A 326 -16.84 15.14 -18.11
CA SER A 326 -15.87 14.12 -17.69
C SER A 326 -16.44 12.70 -17.71
N ASP A 327 -15.60 11.70 -17.97
CA ASP A 327 -15.93 10.28 -17.85
C ASP A 327 -14.81 9.49 -17.17
N VAL A 328 -15.16 8.39 -16.48
CA VAL A 328 -14.22 7.51 -15.78
C VAL A 328 -14.11 6.19 -16.54
N ILE A 329 -12.88 5.86 -16.96
CA ILE A 329 -12.56 4.68 -17.75
C ILE A 329 -11.73 3.76 -16.88
N TYR A 330 -12.15 2.51 -16.77
CA TYR A 330 -11.48 1.53 -15.92
C TYR A 330 -10.53 0.65 -16.72
N LYS A 331 -9.50 0.14 -16.05
CA LYS A 331 -8.44 -0.65 -16.68
C LYS A 331 -9.01 -1.92 -17.31
N ASP A 332 -8.52 -2.25 -18.49
CA ASP A 332 -8.83 -3.50 -19.18
C ASP A 332 -8.33 -4.67 -18.32
N THR A 333 -9.25 -5.57 -17.99
CA THR A 333 -8.97 -6.78 -17.22
C THR A 333 -9.05 -8.00 -18.13
N ALA A 334 -8.35 -9.06 -17.74
CA ALA A 334 -8.32 -10.29 -18.53
C ALA A 334 -9.73 -10.86 -18.72
N MET A 335 -10.04 -11.32 -19.93
CA MET A 335 -11.29 -12.03 -20.22
C MET A 335 -11.25 -13.42 -19.58
N VAL A 336 -12.09 -13.65 -18.57
CA VAL A 336 -12.23 -14.95 -17.90
C VAL A 336 -13.59 -15.57 -18.20
N ALA A 337 -13.67 -16.90 -18.09
CA ALA A 337 -14.92 -17.62 -18.24
C ALA A 337 -15.68 -17.63 -16.91
N TYR A 338 -16.99 -17.36 -16.99
CA TYR A 338 -17.92 -17.37 -15.87
C TYR A 338 -19.04 -18.38 -16.11
N LYS A 339 -19.40 -19.11 -15.06
CA LYS A 339 -20.64 -19.88 -14.98
C LYS A 339 -21.66 -19.08 -14.18
N ALA A 340 -22.75 -18.65 -14.80
CA ALA A 340 -23.89 -18.00 -14.14
C ALA A 340 -25.07 -18.96 -14.01
N VAL A 341 -25.66 -19.03 -12.83
CA VAL A 341 -26.92 -19.75 -12.56
C VAL A 341 -27.96 -18.74 -12.12
N VAL A 342 -28.96 -18.52 -12.97
CA VAL A 342 -30.02 -17.52 -12.76
C VAL A 342 -31.26 -18.22 -12.21
N TYR A 343 -31.67 -17.88 -10.99
CA TYR A 343 -32.86 -18.44 -10.33
C TYR A 343 -34.05 -17.50 -10.52
N SER A 344 -35.11 -18.00 -11.16
CA SER A 344 -36.36 -17.26 -11.30
C SER A 344 -37.19 -17.40 -10.03
N ALA A 345 -37.74 -16.30 -9.51
CA ALA A 345 -38.58 -16.32 -8.33
C ALA A 345 -39.85 -17.13 -8.55
N LEU A 346 -40.37 -17.75 -7.48
CA LEU A 346 -41.66 -18.46 -7.52
C LEU A 346 -42.84 -17.55 -7.88
N SER A 347 -42.73 -16.26 -7.56
CA SER A 347 -43.71 -15.22 -7.88
C SER A 347 -43.57 -14.66 -9.30
N SER A 348 -42.57 -15.10 -10.06
CA SER A 348 -42.32 -14.62 -11.41
C SER A 348 -43.42 -15.07 -12.37
N ALA A 349 -43.65 -14.31 -13.44
CA ALA A 349 -44.30 -14.80 -14.66
C ALA A 349 -43.30 -15.57 -15.52
N ALA A 350 -43.80 -16.48 -16.36
CA ALA A 350 -42.99 -17.13 -17.38
C ALA A 350 -42.67 -16.12 -18.50
N VAL A 351 -41.39 -16.00 -18.88
CA VAL A 351 -40.96 -15.03 -19.89
C VAL A 351 -39.93 -15.63 -20.85
N SER A 352 -39.98 -15.22 -22.11
CA SER A 352 -38.98 -15.55 -23.13
C SER A 352 -38.35 -14.27 -23.66
N GLY A 353 -37.04 -14.28 -23.84
CA GLY A 353 -36.30 -13.14 -24.36
C GLY A 353 -34.80 -13.40 -24.39
N SER A 354 -34.05 -12.41 -24.86
CA SER A 354 -32.59 -12.42 -24.81
C SER A 354 -32.14 -11.80 -23.49
N LEU A 355 -31.40 -12.57 -22.69
CA LEU A 355 -30.86 -12.12 -21.42
C LEU A 355 -29.43 -11.59 -21.63
N PHE A 356 -29.15 -10.44 -21.04
CA PHE A 356 -27.84 -9.81 -21.03
C PHE A 356 -27.37 -9.62 -19.59
N ILE A 357 -26.05 -9.70 -19.37
CA ILE A 357 -25.41 -9.58 -18.07
C ILE A 357 -24.31 -8.52 -18.11
N THR A 358 -24.22 -7.73 -17.05
CA THR A 358 -23.14 -6.76 -16.81
C THR A 358 -22.61 -6.95 -15.39
N LEU A 359 -21.31 -7.11 -15.24
CA LEU A 359 -20.65 -7.24 -13.95
C LEU A 359 -20.21 -5.87 -13.47
N ASN A 360 -20.51 -5.50 -12.22
CA ASN A 360 -20.15 -4.20 -11.67
C ASN A 360 -19.28 -4.36 -10.42
N SER A 361 -18.31 -3.48 -10.29
CA SER A 361 -17.38 -3.37 -9.17
C SER A 361 -17.52 -2.04 -8.48
N SER A 362 -17.29 -2.02 -7.17
CA SER A 362 -17.26 -0.77 -6.40
C SER A 362 -15.99 0.04 -6.63
N LEU A 363 -14.95 -0.53 -7.25
CA LEU A 363 -13.64 0.10 -7.43
C LEU A 363 -13.16 0.13 -8.88
N TYR A 364 -13.56 -0.85 -9.69
CA TYR A 364 -12.97 -1.10 -11.01
C TYR A 364 -14.00 -1.02 -12.15
N GLY A 365 -15.16 -0.41 -11.90
CA GLY A 365 -16.14 -0.12 -12.94
C GLY A 365 -17.02 -1.29 -13.34
N SER A 366 -17.38 -1.35 -14.62
CA SER A 366 -18.38 -2.28 -15.16
C SER A 366 -17.86 -3.01 -16.39
N SER A 367 -18.36 -4.22 -16.62
CA SER A 367 -17.97 -5.02 -17.78
C SER A 367 -18.69 -4.53 -19.00
N GLN A 368 -18.22 -4.99 -20.15
CA GLN A 368 -19.07 -5.06 -21.32
C GLN A 368 -20.34 -5.84 -20.97
N GLU A 369 -21.43 -5.45 -21.59
CA GLU A 369 -22.67 -6.21 -21.54
C GLU A 369 -22.52 -7.46 -22.42
N VAL A 370 -22.80 -8.63 -21.85
CA VAL A 370 -22.67 -9.91 -22.55
C VAL A 370 -24.04 -10.56 -22.68
N GLN A 371 -24.39 -10.98 -23.90
CA GLN A 371 -25.59 -11.80 -24.09
C GLN A 371 -25.35 -13.20 -23.56
N LEU A 372 -26.22 -13.65 -22.65
CA LEU A 372 -26.23 -15.00 -22.15
C LEU A 372 -26.96 -15.90 -23.15
N VAL A 373 -26.28 -16.93 -23.63
CA VAL A 373 -26.81 -17.89 -24.60
C VAL A 373 -26.78 -19.27 -23.95
N ASN A 374 -27.89 -20.02 -24.04
CA ASN A 374 -27.87 -21.43 -23.69
C ASN A 374 -27.13 -22.16 -24.82
N ASP A 375 -26.09 -22.91 -24.48
CA ASP A 375 -25.40 -23.76 -25.46
C ASP A 375 -26.38 -24.87 -25.89
N SER A 376 -27.10 -24.66 -27.00
CA SER A 376 -28.03 -25.65 -27.56
C SER A 376 -27.30 -26.83 -28.21
N GLY A 377 -25.96 -26.80 -28.25
CA GLY A 377 -25.12 -27.82 -28.89
C GLY A 377 -25.28 -27.92 -30.41
N ASP A 378 -26.20 -27.17 -31.02
CA ASP A 378 -26.56 -27.26 -32.44
C ASP A 378 -26.19 -26.02 -33.27
N GLY A 379 -25.59 -25.00 -32.65
CA GLY A 379 -25.15 -23.78 -33.34
C GLY A 379 -26.28 -22.91 -33.87
N SER A 380 -27.54 -23.20 -33.53
CA SER A 380 -28.65 -22.28 -33.75
C SER A 380 -28.71 -21.26 -32.62
N ASN A 381 -29.05 -19.99 -32.91
CA ASN A 381 -29.41 -19.00 -31.88
C ASN A 381 -30.73 -19.42 -31.22
N ALA A 382 -30.71 -20.53 -30.48
CA ALA A 382 -31.88 -21.09 -29.84
C ALA A 382 -32.38 -20.08 -28.81
N ASN A 383 -33.62 -19.64 -29.01
CA ASN A 383 -34.38 -18.91 -28.00
C ASN A 383 -34.18 -19.62 -26.66
N ILE A 384 -33.66 -18.88 -25.66
CA ILE A 384 -33.55 -19.36 -24.29
C ILE A 384 -34.89 -19.99 -23.92
N THR A 385 -34.86 -21.20 -23.36
CA THR A 385 -36.06 -21.83 -22.82
C THR A 385 -36.75 -20.85 -21.88
N PRO A 386 -38.08 -20.66 -21.96
CA PRO A 386 -38.73 -19.63 -21.18
C PRO A 386 -38.35 -19.74 -19.70
N PHE A 387 -38.01 -18.62 -19.07
CA PHE A 387 -37.69 -18.57 -17.65
C PHE A 387 -38.96 -18.89 -16.86
N MET A 388 -39.04 -20.12 -16.35
CA MET A 388 -40.21 -20.60 -15.61
C MET A 388 -40.11 -20.24 -14.12
N PRO A 389 -41.24 -19.95 -13.45
CA PRO A 389 -41.23 -19.58 -12.04
C PRO A 389 -40.67 -20.71 -11.16
N GLY A 390 -39.75 -20.39 -10.25
CA GLY A 390 -39.08 -21.35 -9.37
C GLY A 390 -38.05 -22.26 -10.06
N GLN A 391 -37.76 -22.05 -11.34
CA GLN A 391 -36.71 -22.78 -12.06
C GLN A 391 -35.42 -21.97 -12.14
N HIS A 392 -34.31 -22.65 -12.44
CA HIS A 392 -33.02 -22.03 -12.70
C HIS A 392 -32.49 -22.40 -14.09
N GLN A 393 -31.66 -21.54 -14.65
CA GLN A 393 -30.95 -21.78 -15.90
C GLN A 393 -29.46 -21.48 -15.73
N GLU A 394 -28.62 -22.28 -16.38
CA GLU A 394 -27.16 -22.15 -16.32
C GLU A 394 -26.61 -21.60 -17.65
N PHE A 395 -25.67 -20.68 -17.55
CA PHE A 395 -25.02 -20.03 -18.69
C PHE A 395 -23.51 -20.03 -18.50
N LEU A 396 -22.78 -20.29 -19.59
CA LEU A 396 -21.34 -20.13 -19.65
C LEU A 396 -21.04 -18.94 -20.57
N PHE A 397 -20.27 -17.97 -20.09
CA PHE A 397 -19.92 -16.79 -20.88
C PHE A 397 -18.51 -16.28 -20.55
N ARG A 398 -17.95 -15.43 -21.40
CA ARG A 398 -16.68 -14.74 -21.14
C ARG A 398 -16.93 -13.26 -20.88
N ALA A 399 -16.35 -12.75 -19.81
CA ALA A 399 -16.38 -11.33 -19.47
C ALA A 399 -15.05 -10.89 -18.86
N SER A 400 -14.81 -9.59 -18.80
CA SER A 400 -13.62 -9.03 -18.14
C SER A 400 -13.65 -9.33 -16.64
N ASP A 401 -12.52 -9.73 -16.04
CA ASP A 401 -12.40 -9.98 -14.59
C ASP A 401 -12.23 -8.67 -13.83
N ILE A 402 -13.36 -8.03 -13.53
CA ILE A 402 -13.36 -6.68 -12.97
C ILE A 402 -12.85 -6.63 -11.53
N GLN A 403 -12.73 -7.76 -10.83
CA GLN A 403 -12.40 -7.79 -9.40
C GLN A 403 -13.37 -6.93 -8.54
N CYS A 404 -13.37 -7.10 -7.22
CA CYS A 404 -14.23 -6.35 -6.30
C CYS A 404 -15.72 -6.33 -6.70
N LEU A 405 -16.27 -7.45 -7.22
CA LEU A 405 -17.64 -7.49 -7.72
C LEU A 405 -18.62 -7.09 -6.61
N SER A 406 -19.39 -6.03 -6.85
CA SER A 406 -20.30 -5.41 -5.88
C SER A 406 -21.76 -5.59 -6.29
N SER A 407 -22.05 -5.59 -7.58
CA SER A 407 -23.40 -5.77 -8.11
C SER A 407 -23.39 -6.41 -9.50
N LEU A 408 -24.57 -6.84 -9.92
CA LEU A 408 -24.82 -7.48 -11.21
C LEU A 408 -25.98 -6.79 -11.90
N GLY A 409 -25.78 -6.32 -13.13
CA GLY A 409 -26.84 -5.89 -14.02
C GLY A 409 -27.37 -7.07 -14.83
N LEU A 410 -28.69 -7.21 -14.91
CA LEU A 410 -29.38 -8.08 -15.85
C LEU A 410 -30.33 -7.26 -16.70
N ARG A 411 -30.28 -7.46 -18.02
CA ARG A 411 -31.25 -6.87 -18.94
C ARG A 411 -31.94 -7.94 -19.76
N LEU A 412 -33.27 -7.94 -19.75
CA LEU A 412 -34.08 -8.86 -20.56
C LEU A 412 -34.74 -8.09 -21.71
N ALA A 413 -34.35 -8.42 -22.94
CA ALA A 413 -34.95 -7.90 -24.15
C ALA A 413 -36.04 -8.86 -24.66
N THR A 414 -37.28 -8.37 -24.80
CA THR A 414 -38.42 -9.15 -25.30
C THR A 414 -39.05 -8.49 -26.52
N ALA A 415 -39.55 -9.30 -27.46
CA ALA A 415 -40.08 -8.82 -28.75
C ALA A 415 -41.35 -7.94 -28.65
N ALA A 416 -41.95 -7.81 -27.47
CA ALA A 416 -43.23 -7.10 -27.26
C ALA A 416 -43.23 -6.14 -26.05
N GLY A 417 -42.07 -5.79 -25.48
CA GLY A 417 -41.99 -4.99 -24.25
C GLY A 417 -42.57 -5.67 -23.00
N GLY A 418 -42.96 -6.94 -23.12
CA GLY A 418 -43.58 -7.75 -22.08
C GLY A 418 -42.54 -8.49 -21.25
N ALA A 419 -41.86 -7.77 -20.36
CA ALA A 419 -41.16 -8.38 -19.22
C ALA A 419 -41.79 -7.97 -17.87
N ALA A 420 -42.96 -7.31 -17.92
CA ALA A 420 -43.77 -6.97 -16.77
C ALA A 420 -44.20 -8.24 -16.01
N GLY A 421 -43.46 -8.58 -14.95
CA GLY A 421 -43.73 -9.73 -14.10
C GLY A 421 -42.57 -10.75 -14.02
N TRP A 422 -41.49 -10.59 -14.79
CA TRP A 422 -40.31 -11.42 -14.56
C TRP A 422 -39.58 -10.97 -13.30
N ALA A 423 -39.30 -11.92 -12.40
CA ALA A 423 -38.62 -11.66 -11.14
C ALA A 423 -37.49 -12.68 -10.96
N VAL A 424 -36.29 -12.17 -10.67
CA VAL A 424 -35.12 -12.98 -10.31
C VAL A 424 -35.04 -13.06 -8.79
N ASP A 425 -34.83 -14.26 -8.27
CA ASP A 425 -34.60 -14.51 -6.84
C ASP A 425 -33.14 -14.23 -6.49
N LYS A 426 -32.23 -14.95 -7.14
CA LYS A 426 -30.78 -14.79 -7.02
C LYS A 426 -30.06 -15.20 -8.29
N VAL A 427 -28.82 -14.76 -8.40
CA VAL A 427 -27.85 -15.23 -9.41
C VAL A 427 -26.61 -15.73 -8.69
N GLN A 428 -26.20 -16.94 -9.00
CA GLN A 428 -24.91 -17.47 -8.56
C GLN A 428 -23.91 -17.39 -9.70
N LEU A 429 -22.76 -16.80 -9.45
CA LEU A 429 -21.71 -16.58 -10.43
C LEU A 429 -20.43 -17.25 -9.94
N GLN A 430 -19.82 -18.10 -10.76
CA GLN A 430 -18.53 -18.73 -10.45
C GLN A 430 -17.53 -18.41 -11.57
N VAL A 431 -16.33 -17.97 -11.20
CA VAL A 431 -15.21 -17.87 -12.13
C VAL A 431 -14.71 -19.30 -12.39
N VAL A 432 -14.76 -19.73 -13.65
CA VAL A 432 -14.42 -21.09 -14.07
C VAL A 432 -12.95 -21.40 -13.72
N ASP A 433 -12.69 -22.65 -13.34
CA ASP A 433 -11.37 -23.14 -12.90
C ASP A 433 -10.81 -22.48 -11.64
N THR A 434 -11.64 -21.74 -10.89
CA THR A 434 -11.27 -21.14 -9.60
C THR A 434 -12.29 -21.44 -8.51
N THR A 435 -11.93 -21.14 -7.27
CA THR A 435 -12.81 -21.20 -6.10
C THR A 435 -13.64 -19.92 -5.91
N ARG A 436 -13.46 -18.90 -6.76
CA ARG A 436 -14.17 -17.62 -6.66
C ARG A 436 -15.62 -17.78 -7.09
N SER A 437 -16.53 -17.70 -6.11
CA SER A 437 -17.97 -17.77 -6.32
C SER A 437 -18.69 -16.64 -5.59
N PHE A 438 -19.73 -16.11 -6.21
CA PHE A 438 -20.48 -14.96 -5.75
C PHE A 438 -21.98 -15.27 -5.83
N THR A 439 -22.74 -14.79 -4.85
CA THR A 439 -24.20 -14.82 -4.88
C THR A 439 -24.70 -13.39 -4.93
N PHE A 440 -25.62 -13.11 -5.85
CA PHE A 440 -26.27 -11.82 -6.00
C PHE A 440 -27.76 -11.98 -5.78
N ALA A 441 -28.33 -11.15 -4.92
CA ALA A 441 -29.75 -11.17 -4.58
C ALA A 441 -30.38 -9.81 -4.87
N LYS A 442 -31.71 -9.78 -4.94
CA LYS A 442 -32.47 -8.61 -5.38
C LYS A 442 -32.23 -7.41 -4.46
N VAL A 443 -31.69 -6.33 -5.04
CA VAL A 443 -31.57 -5.02 -4.40
C VAL A 443 -32.37 -4.03 -5.23
N GLU A 444 -33.65 -3.92 -4.89
CA GLU A 444 -34.60 -2.83 -5.15
C GLU A 444 -34.33 -1.83 -6.31
N THR A 445 -34.18 -2.23 -7.57
CA THR A 445 -34.53 -1.34 -8.70
C THR A 445 -34.90 -2.14 -9.96
N LEU A 446 -36.08 -1.86 -10.51
CA LEU A 446 -36.58 -2.41 -11.77
C LEU A 446 -36.82 -1.21 -12.69
N GLU A 447 -36.01 -1.07 -13.73
CA GLU A 447 -36.17 -0.02 -14.72
C GLU A 447 -36.70 -0.61 -16.02
N VAL A 448 -37.83 -0.08 -16.48
CA VAL A 448 -38.38 -0.43 -17.80
C VAL A 448 -37.85 0.58 -18.79
N THR A 449 -36.95 0.14 -19.66
CA THR A 449 -36.37 0.96 -20.74
C THR A 449 -37.03 0.62 -22.07
N ALA A 450 -36.82 1.46 -23.10
CA ALA A 450 -37.27 1.16 -24.47
C ALA A 450 -36.61 -0.12 -25.05
N GLU A 451 -35.49 -0.57 -24.48
CA GLU A 451 -34.69 -1.72 -24.94
C GLU A 451 -34.90 -2.99 -24.10
N GLY A 452 -35.74 -2.94 -23.06
CA GLY A 452 -36.05 -4.07 -22.18
C GLY A 452 -36.17 -3.70 -20.71
N VAL A 453 -36.28 -4.73 -19.86
CA VAL A 453 -36.31 -4.56 -18.39
C VAL A 453 -34.90 -4.77 -17.84
N VAL A 454 -34.40 -3.78 -17.11
CA VAL A 454 -33.11 -3.80 -16.43
C VAL A 454 -33.32 -4.01 -14.93
N MET A 455 -32.54 -4.91 -14.35
CA MET A 455 -32.50 -5.20 -12.93
C MET A 455 -31.06 -5.14 -12.44
N THR A 456 -30.87 -4.52 -11.28
CA THR A 456 -29.58 -4.56 -10.58
C THR A 456 -29.71 -5.44 -9.33
N LEU A 457 -28.84 -6.41 -9.19
CA LEU A 457 -28.74 -7.30 -8.03
C LEU A 457 -27.50 -6.89 -7.22
N GLY A 458 -27.66 -6.72 -5.92
CA GLY A 458 -26.53 -6.49 -5.02
C GLY A 458 -25.89 -7.81 -4.63
N ARG A 459 -24.58 -7.80 -4.40
CA ARG A 459 -23.87 -8.97 -3.92
C ARG A 459 -24.24 -9.29 -2.47
N GLU A 460 -24.50 -10.57 -2.19
CA GLU A 460 -24.49 -11.09 -0.83
C GLU A 460 -23.05 -11.23 -0.34
N VAL A 461 -22.73 -10.51 0.73
CA VAL A 461 -21.39 -10.46 1.30
C VAL A 461 -21.28 -11.47 2.44
N SER A 462 -20.38 -12.44 2.31
CA SER A 462 -20.02 -13.33 3.41
C SER A 462 -19.13 -12.59 4.41
N LEU A 463 -19.47 -12.70 5.70
CA LEU A 463 -18.67 -12.13 6.78
C LEU A 463 -17.63 -13.14 7.28
N THR A 464 -16.45 -12.64 7.62
CA THR A 464 -15.38 -13.40 8.25
C THR A 464 -14.71 -12.60 9.35
N GLU A 465 -14.06 -13.31 10.26
CA GLU A 465 -13.33 -12.73 11.39
C GLU A 465 -11.89 -12.41 10.97
N TYR A 466 -11.43 -11.24 11.37
CA TYR A 466 -10.07 -10.76 11.20
C TYR A 466 -9.46 -10.36 12.54
N GLN A 467 -8.18 -10.64 12.70
CA GLN A 467 -7.32 -10.10 13.75
C GLN A 467 -6.52 -8.95 13.18
N VAL A 468 -6.65 -7.76 13.77
CA VAL A 468 -5.99 -6.54 13.34
C VAL A 468 -5.04 -6.11 14.44
N THR A 469 -3.74 -6.12 14.18
CA THR A 469 -2.71 -5.69 15.14
C THR A 469 -2.15 -4.35 14.71
N VAL A 470 -2.37 -3.31 15.52
CA VAL A 470 -1.87 -1.96 15.28
C VAL A 470 -0.65 -1.73 16.15
N LYS A 471 0.48 -1.38 15.51
CA LYS A 471 1.70 -0.91 16.16
C LYS A 471 1.82 0.60 15.97
N VAL A 472 1.95 1.34 17.07
CA VAL A 472 2.12 2.80 17.07
C VAL A 472 3.60 3.14 17.23
N THR A 473 4.08 4.13 16.48
CA THR A 473 5.49 4.54 16.50
C THR A 473 5.97 5.02 17.88
N ASP A 474 7.27 4.87 18.14
CA ASP A 474 8.04 5.38 19.30
C ASP A 474 8.46 6.85 19.11
N THR A 475 8.45 7.33 17.86
CA THR A 475 9.10 8.59 17.52
C THR A 475 8.17 9.78 17.71
N LEU A 476 8.10 10.27 18.95
CA LEU A 476 7.59 11.60 19.24
C LEU A 476 8.71 12.64 19.05
N ASP A 477 8.52 13.56 18.11
CA ASP A 477 9.19 14.86 18.09
C ASP A 477 8.95 15.56 19.44
N TYR A 478 9.98 15.66 20.28
CA TYR A 478 9.89 16.22 21.63
C TYR A 478 9.88 17.76 21.69
N ALA A 479 9.52 18.44 20.60
CA ALA A 479 9.58 19.90 20.55
C ALA A 479 8.26 20.60 20.96
N ASP A 480 7.09 20.00 20.70
CA ASP A 480 5.80 20.73 20.83
C ASP A 480 4.65 19.97 21.53
N CYS A 481 4.90 18.85 22.23
CA CYS A 481 3.83 18.09 22.89
C CYS A 481 3.82 18.29 24.42
N PRO A 482 2.88 19.08 24.98
CA PRO A 482 2.68 19.14 26.41
C PRO A 482 1.95 17.86 26.85
N GLU A 483 2.68 16.94 27.47
CA GLU A 483 2.24 15.70 28.13
C GLU A 483 2.13 14.42 27.24
N PRO A 484 3.13 13.52 27.29
CA PRO A 484 3.15 12.22 26.58
C PRO A 484 2.28 11.11 27.21
N ALA A 485 1.47 11.41 28.23
CA ALA A 485 0.82 10.39 29.08
C ALA A 485 -0.65 10.08 28.71
N VAL A 486 -1.28 10.84 27.82
CA VAL A 486 -2.68 10.63 27.42
C VAL A 486 -2.69 10.13 25.99
N GLY A 487 -2.61 8.81 25.82
CA GLY A 487 -2.61 8.14 24.52
C GLY A 487 -3.77 8.57 23.60
N PHE A 488 -3.69 8.25 22.31
CA PHE A 488 -4.64 8.73 21.32
C PHE A 488 -6.05 8.19 21.65
N THR A 489 -7.01 9.09 21.88
CA THR A 489 -8.38 8.75 22.31
C THR A 489 -9.41 8.85 21.18
N GLY A 490 -9.00 9.18 19.97
CA GLY A 490 -9.92 9.23 18.83
C GLY A 490 -10.33 7.84 18.37
N LYS A 491 -11.36 7.80 17.52
CA LYS A 491 -11.87 6.56 16.94
C LYS A 491 -11.07 6.24 15.69
N VAL A 492 -10.48 5.05 15.66
CA VAL A 492 -9.81 4.50 14.47
C VAL A 492 -10.76 3.52 13.80
N SER A 493 -11.01 3.69 12.52
CA SER A 493 -11.77 2.75 11.71
C SER A 493 -10.95 2.31 10.50
N ILE A 494 -11.05 1.04 10.15
CA ILE A 494 -10.36 0.48 8.99
C ILE A 494 -11.35 -0.04 7.95
N LYS A 495 -10.99 0.11 6.70
CA LYS A 495 -11.71 -0.43 5.55
C LYS A 495 -10.77 -1.29 4.74
N LEU A 496 -11.12 -2.56 4.55
CA LEU A 496 -10.31 -3.52 3.82
C LEU A 496 -10.78 -3.56 2.36
N LEU A 497 -9.85 -3.43 1.43
CA LEU A 497 -10.08 -3.54 0.00
C LEU A 497 -9.25 -4.74 -0.50
N GLY A 498 -9.91 -5.74 -1.07
CA GLY A 498 -9.25 -6.93 -1.61
C GLY A 498 -9.86 -7.37 -2.93
N VAL A 499 -9.25 -8.34 -3.59
CA VAL A 499 -9.60 -8.79 -4.96
C VAL A 499 -11.07 -9.16 -5.12
N ASP A 500 -11.69 -9.71 -4.09
CA ASP A 500 -13.06 -10.15 -4.20
C ASP A 500 -14.03 -9.09 -3.71
N ALA A 501 -13.80 -8.40 -2.61
CA ALA A 501 -14.75 -7.45 -2.05
C ALA A 501 -14.08 -6.26 -1.35
N VAL A 502 -14.92 -5.28 -1.03
CA VAL A 502 -14.57 -4.14 -0.18
C VAL A 502 -15.41 -4.23 1.08
N SER A 503 -14.77 -4.13 2.25
CA SER A 503 -15.50 -4.06 3.51
C SER A 503 -16.12 -2.68 3.72
N GLU A 504 -17.12 -2.61 4.59
CA GLU A 504 -17.46 -1.35 5.24
C GLU A 504 -16.33 -0.90 6.16
N ALA A 505 -16.33 0.39 6.55
CA ALA A 505 -15.42 0.88 7.56
C ALA A 505 -15.80 0.31 8.93
N VAL A 506 -14.89 -0.45 9.56
CA VAL A 506 -15.09 -1.08 10.87
C VAL A 506 -14.24 -0.37 11.91
N GLN A 507 -14.88 0.11 12.97
CA GLN A 507 -14.19 0.76 14.07
C GLN A 507 -13.41 -0.28 14.90
N LEU A 508 -12.15 0.03 15.20
CA LEU A 508 -11.32 -0.78 16.10
C LEU A 508 -11.74 -0.49 17.55
N VAL A 509 -12.33 -1.49 18.19
CA VAL A 509 -12.83 -1.40 19.57
C VAL A 509 -12.37 -2.63 20.36
N LYS A 510 -11.93 -2.41 21.60
CA LYS A 510 -11.56 -3.45 22.57
C LYS A 510 -12.15 -3.10 23.94
N GLU A 511 -12.27 -4.09 24.84
CA GLU A 511 -12.85 -3.91 26.18
C GLU A 511 -12.17 -2.80 26.99
N ASP A 512 -10.83 -2.71 26.94
CA ASP A 512 -10.07 -1.59 27.49
C ASP A 512 -9.36 -0.82 26.36
N MET A 513 -9.90 0.36 26.06
CA MET A 513 -9.32 1.27 25.07
C MET A 513 -8.18 2.11 25.64
N LYS A 514 -7.95 2.11 26.96
CA LYS A 514 -6.95 2.96 27.60
C LYS A 514 -5.56 2.53 27.16
N GLY A 515 -4.84 3.43 26.48
CA GLY A 515 -3.50 3.15 25.98
C GLY A 515 -3.44 2.23 24.75
N ALA A 516 -4.59 1.82 24.19
CA ALA A 516 -4.66 0.98 22.99
C ALA A 516 -3.93 1.60 21.78
N PHE A 517 -3.83 2.94 21.77
CA PHE A 517 -3.16 3.74 20.77
C PHE A 517 -2.10 4.67 21.37
N ALA A 518 -1.52 4.28 22.51
CA ALA A 518 -0.40 4.99 23.11
C ALA A 518 0.87 4.83 22.23
N PRO A 519 1.85 5.74 22.35
CA PRO A 519 3.17 5.55 21.75
C PRO A 519 3.75 4.17 22.13
N CYS A 520 4.41 3.51 21.16
CA CYS A 520 4.95 2.15 21.29
C CYS A 520 3.93 1.03 21.55
N ALA A 521 2.63 1.33 21.63
CA ALA A 521 1.63 0.31 21.90
C ALA A 521 1.50 -0.64 20.70
N VAL A 522 1.40 -1.93 21.01
CA VAL A 522 1.01 -2.97 20.05
C VAL A 522 -0.32 -3.53 20.53
N THR A 523 -1.39 -3.23 19.80
CA THR A 523 -2.75 -3.62 20.21
C THR A 523 -3.42 -4.44 19.12
N THR A 524 -3.85 -5.64 19.47
CA THR A 524 -4.67 -6.50 18.62
C THR A 524 -6.17 -6.32 18.89
N PHE A 525 -6.93 -6.18 17.82
CA PHE A 525 -8.38 -6.05 17.76
C PHE A 525 -8.97 -7.21 16.96
N ASN A 526 -10.13 -7.70 17.38
CA ASN A 526 -10.90 -8.67 16.59
C ASN A 526 -12.05 -7.92 15.91
N ILE A 527 -12.16 -8.06 14.60
CA ILE A 527 -13.24 -7.46 13.84
C ILE A 527 -13.92 -8.49 12.95
N THR A 528 -15.19 -8.23 12.64
CA THR A 528 -15.95 -9.00 11.64
C THR A 528 -16.25 -8.09 10.46
N ALA A 529 -15.80 -8.49 9.28
CA ALA A 529 -15.94 -7.70 8.05
C ALA A 529 -16.21 -8.61 6.85
N ALA A 530 -16.48 -8.00 5.69
CA ALA A 530 -16.61 -8.71 4.42
C ALA A 530 -15.38 -9.59 4.15
N ASP A 531 -15.59 -10.78 3.59
CA ASP A 531 -14.49 -11.56 3.02
C ASP A 531 -14.00 -10.87 1.73
N VAL A 532 -12.85 -10.21 1.83
CA VAL A 532 -12.27 -9.39 0.74
C VAL A 532 -11.45 -10.21 -0.26
N GLY A 533 -11.31 -11.52 -0.06
CA GLY A 533 -10.35 -12.33 -0.81
C GLY A 533 -8.91 -11.91 -0.53
N ALA A 534 -8.04 -12.00 -1.55
CA ALA A 534 -6.66 -11.52 -1.43
C ALA A 534 -6.61 -10.02 -1.12
N TYR A 535 -5.79 -9.65 -0.14
CA TYR A 535 -5.63 -8.28 0.34
C TYR A 535 -4.98 -7.37 -0.71
N ASN A 536 -5.55 -6.19 -0.98
CA ASN A 536 -4.98 -5.20 -1.90
C ASN A 536 -4.60 -3.90 -1.17
N LYS A 537 -5.57 -3.23 -0.55
CA LYS A 537 -5.40 -1.91 0.07
C LYS A 537 -6.17 -1.86 1.40
N MET A 538 -5.71 -1.01 2.32
CA MET A 538 -6.46 -0.65 3.52
C MET A 538 -6.62 0.87 3.58
N GLU A 539 -7.81 1.32 3.97
CA GLU A 539 -8.04 2.73 4.30
C GLU A 539 -8.24 2.86 5.80
N VAL A 540 -7.43 3.70 6.44
CA VAL A 540 -7.53 4.03 7.86
C VAL A 540 -8.17 5.40 7.96
N SER A 541 -9.25 5.49 8.71
CA SER A 541 -9.93 6.75 9.01
C SER A 541 -9.91 7.00 10.50
N ILE A 542 -9.71 8.27 10.85
CA ILE A 542 -9.61 8.73 12.22
C ILE A 542 -10.70 9.79 12.43
N SER A 543 -11.50 9.66 13.48
CA SER A 543 -12.52 10.63 13.85
C SER A 543 -12.50 10.93 15.35
N ASP A 544 -13.13 12.06 15.75
CA ASP A 544 -13.35 12.45 17.15
C ASP A 544 -12.08 12.61 18.03
N GLY A 545 -10.93 12.95 17.45
CA GLY A 545 -9.62 13.07 18.13
C GLY A 545 -9.28 14.42 18.78
N GLY A 546 -10.17 15.42 18.77
CA GLY A 546 -9.89 16.75 19.36
C GLY A 546 -8.70 17.49 18.71
N ASN A 547 -7.89 18.24 19.46
CA ASN A 547 -6.69 18.92 18.93
C ASN A 547 -5.48 17.98 18.72
N ASN A 548 -5.64 16.67 18.92
CA ASN A 548 -4.56 15.69 18.99
C ASN A 548 -4.36 14.87 17.69
N TYR A 549 -4.96 15.26 16.57
CA TYR A 549 -4.85 14.51 15.30
C TYR A 549 -3.44 14.44 14.71
N ASN A 550 -2.54 15.37 15.09
CA ASN A 550 -1.28 15.54 14.38
C ASN A 550 -0.17 14.54 14.78
N TRP A 551 -0.35 13.77 15.86
CA TRP A 551 0.71 12.90 16.39
C TRP A 551 0.43 11.40 16.25
N TRP A 552 -0.83 10.95 16.18
CA TRP A 552 -1.09 9.51 16.07
C TRP A 552 -0.75 9.02 14.67
N ARG A 553 0.36 8.28 14.57
CA ARG A 553 0.84 7.64 13.35
C ARG A 553 1.01 6.15 13.65
N PRO A 554 0.18 5.27 13.07
CA PRO A 554 0.48 3.85 13.10
C PRO A 554 1.80 3.64 12.35
N GLU A 555 2.73 2.89 12.93
CA GLU A 555 3.94 2.42 12.26
C GLU A 555 3.62 1.25 11.33
N ARG A 556 2.69 0.40 11.76
CA ARG A 556 2.30 -0.82 11.07
C ARG A 556 0.93 -1.30 11.55
N ILE A 557 0.15 -1.84 10.65
CA ILE A 557 -1.12 -2.50 10.89
C ILE A 557 -1.09 -3.86 10.18
N ASP A 558 -1.05 -4.93 10.95
CA ASP A 558 -1.17 -6.29 10.45
C ASP A 558 -2.62 -6.75 10.49
N VAL A 559 -3.10 -7.38 9.43
CA VAL A 559 -4.44 -7.95 9.32
C VAL A 559 -4.32 -9.42 9.00
N VAL A 560 -4.89 -10.28 9.84
CA VAL A 560 -4.87 -11.73 9.68
C VAL A 560 -6.29 -12.24 9.59
N ARG A 561 -6.62 -12.98 8.53
CA ARG A 561 -7.89 -13.70 8.42
C ARG A 561 -7.85 -14.92 9.33
N VAL A 562 -8.72 -14.96 10.34
CA VAL A 562 -8.67 -15.99 11.40
C VAL A 562 -8.88 -17.40 10.85
N LYS A 563 -9.78 -17.57 9.87
CA LYS A 563 -10.11 -18.89 9.31
C LYS A 563 -8.99 -19.52 8.48
N THR A 564 -8.27 -18.72 7.70
CA THR A 564 -7.26 -19.23 6.74
C THR A 564 -5.83 -19.02 7.22
N GLY A 565 -5.61 -18.09 8.15
CA GLY A 565 -4.28 -17.63 8.56
C GLY A 565 -3.60 -16.71 7.54
N GLU A 566 -4.27 -16.36 6.45
CA GLU A 566 -3.74 -15.40 5.48
C GLU A 566 -3.57 -14.03 6.14
N ALA A 567 -2.41 -13.41 5.95
CA ALA A 567 -2.04 -12.17 6.60
C ALA A 567 -1.59 -11.13 5.57
N ALA A 568 -1.86 -9.86 5.86
CA ALA A 568 -1.32 -8.70 5.18
C ALA A 568 -0.80 -7.70 6.20
N SER A 569 0.30 -7.01 5.86
CA SER A 569 0.88 -5.95 6.65
C SER A 569 0.79 -4.66 5.87
N TYR A 570 0.37 -3.58 6.54
CA TYR A 570 0.27 -2.24 5.98
C TYR A 570 1.05 -1.29 6.87
N ARG A 571 1.77 -0.33 6.32
CA ARG A 571 2.42 0.73 7.09
C ARG A 571 1.64 2.03 6.98
#